data_AF-A0A1T5JE28-F1
#
_entry.id   AF-A0A1T5JE28-F1
#
_cell.length_a   1.000
_cell.length_b   1.000
_cell.length_c   1.000
_cell.angle_alpha   90.00
_cell.angle_beta   90.00
_cell.angle_gamma   90.00
#
_symmetry.space_group_name_H-M   'P 1'
#
loop_
_entity.id
_entity.type
_entity.pdbx_description
1 polymer ?
#
loop_
_entity_poly.entity_id
_entity_poly.type
_entity_poly.pdbx_seq_one_letter_code
_entity_poly.pdbx_strand_id
1 'polypeptide(L)'
;MTIWLDPPAWPAHGTLWSHLVSDTSLHELRSFARAQGVGDRAFDLDHYDVPADRHDDLVAAGAVPVSGGELSRRLAGSVLRVPGWERRRASRDALLVRWVALWEPGEGARAAVAATGRDLVDRWREPHRVYHSRLHLADSLDALERLVADGAPGSAWHAAVALWFHDAVHDGEAGRDEERSAALVDELLGPLTEHARRAGPGGTLTADDRAEVARLVLVTSAHDPATPDASGALVSDADLAILGAAPGRYARYTAQVRAEYGHVPDDAFRAGRAAVLDQLAGLPHLFRSPAAAGRWAEAAGRNLRAERATLAP
;
A
#
# COMPACT_ATOMS: atom_id res chain seq x y z
N MET A 1 20.01 10.16 14.96
CA MET A 1 19.97 9.25 13.79
C MET A 1 20.53 10.00 12.58
N THR A 2 20.95 9.30 11.55
CA THR A 2 21.74 9.89 10.45
C THR A 2 20.98 9.82 9.13
N ILE A 3 20.95 10.94 8.41
CA ILE A 3 20.50 10.99 7.02
C ILE A 3 21.74 10.86 6.14
N TRP A 4 21.74 9.88 5.24
CA TRP A 4 22.85 9.59 4.33
C TRP A 4 22.54 10.08 2.93
N LEU A 5 23.54 10.56 2.20
CA LEU A 5 23.43 11.05 0.83
C LEU A 5 24.57 10.50 -0.02
N ASP A 6 24.29 9.88 -1.17
CA ASP A 6 25.33 9.49 -2.13
C ASP A 6 25.68 10.64 -3.09
N PRO A 7 26.87 10.62 -3.72
CA PRO A 7 27.22 11.62 -4.72
C PRO A 7 26.29 11.52 -5.94
N PRO A 8 26.04 12.63 -6.66
CA PRO A 8 25.21 12.60 -7.86
C PRO A 8 25.85 11.68 -8.91
N ALA A 9 25.16 10.58 -9.24
CA ALA A 9 25.72 9.53 -10.10
C ALA A 9 24.72 8.96 -11.11
N TRP A 10 23.42 9.15 -10.89
CA TRP A 10 22.38 8.49 -11.68
C TRP A 10 21.80 9.44 -12.72
N PRO A 11 22.03 9.23 -14.03
CA PRO A 11 21.56 10.15 -15.06
C PRO A 11 20.07 9.95 -15.37
N ALA A 12 19.25 10.99 -15.18
CA ALA A 12 17.86 11.03 -15.59
C ALA A 12 17.36 12.47 -15.75
N HIS A 13 16.41 12.70 -16.66
CA HIS A 13 15.77 14.01 -16.86
C HIS A 13 16.75 15.19 -17.08
N GLY A 14 17.91 14.92 -17.71
CA GLY A 14 18.91 15.97 -18.00
C GLY A 14 19.79 16.38 -16.81
N THR A 15 19.75 15.65 -15.69
CA THR A 15 20.61 15.88 -14.52
C THR A 15 21.15 14.56 -13.95
N LEU A 16 22.07 14.67 -12.99
CA LEU A 16 22.47 13.57 -12.13
C LEU A 16 21.62 13.59 -10.85
N TRP A 17 21.32 12.41 -10.34
CA TRP A 17 20.54 12.21 -9.13
C TRP A 17 21.38 11.54 -8.05
N SER A 18 21.08 11.96 -6.83
CA SER A 18 21.52 11.35 -5.57
C SER A 18 20.33 10.73 -4.85
N HIS A 19 20.60 9.78 -3.97
CA HIS A 19 19.66 9.15 -3.06
C HIS A 19 19.91 9.64 -1.64
N LEU A 20 18.87 10.26 -1.07
CA LEU A 20 18.81 10.66 0.32
C LEU A 20 18.05 9.59 1.12
N VAL A 21 18.69 9.00 2.13
CA VAL A 21 18.15 7.84 2.85
C VAL A 21 18.32 7.96 4.35
N SER A 22 17.51 7.21 5.08
CA SER A 22 17.79 6.82 6.46
C SER A 22 17.87 5.29 6.53
N ASP A 23 18.82 4.76 7.29
CA ASP A 23 18.90 3.33 7.58
C ASP A 23 18.07 2.92 8.80
N THR A 24 17.47 3.89 9.50
CA THR A 24 16.87 3.72 10.84
C THR A 24 15.48 4.32 11.00
N SER A 25 15.11 5.39 10.28
CA SER A 25 13.78 6.02 10.38
C SER A 25 13.30 6.71 9.10
N LEU A 26 12.21 6.20 8.52
CA LEU A 26 11.50 6.87 7.42
C LEU A 26 10.85 8.18 7.86
N HIS A 27 10.38 8.26 9.12
CA HIS A 27 9.77 9.46 9.65
C HIS A 27 10.76 10.63 9.69
N GLU A 28 11.97 10.39 10.18
CA GLU A 28 13.02 11.40 10.23
C GLU A 28 13.51 11.78 8.83
N LEU A 29 13.67 10.80 7.92
CA LEU A 29 14.01 11.07 6.53
C LEU A 29 13.01 12.03 5.89
N ARG A 30 11.72 11.77 6.03
CA ARG A 30 10.66 12.63 5.48
C ARG A 30 10.63 14.00 6.15
N SER A 31 10.82 14.05 7.47
CA SER A 31 10.86 15.31 8.22
C SER A 31 12.04 16.19 7.78
N PHE A 32 13.23 15.60 7.63
CA PHE A 32 14.41 16.28 7.10
C PHE A 32 14.17 16.76 5.67
N ALA A 33 13.72 15.89 4.77
CA ALA A 33 13.45 16.22 3.38
C ALA A 33 12.46 17.40 3.24
N ARG A 34 11.35 17.37 3.98
CA ARG A 34 10.35 18.46 4.00
C ARG A 34 10.93 19.76 4.55
N ALA A 35 11.71 19.71 5.63
CA ALA A 35 12.36 20.89 6.21
C ALA A 35 13.33 21.56 5.21
N GLN A 36 13.93 20.77 4.31
CA GLN A 36 14.79 21.28 3.25
C GLN A 36 14.02 21.58 1.94
N GLY A 37 12.69 21.49 1.90
CA GLY A 37 11.92 21.75 0.69
C GLY A 37 12.15 20.71 -0.43
N VAL A 38 12.50 19.48 -0.07
CA VAL A 38 12.43 18.32 -0.98
C VAL A 38 10.99 17.82 -0.98
N GLY A 39 10.33 17.87 -2.14
CA GLY A 39 8.92 17.53 -2.25
C GLY A 39 8.64 16.04 -2.07
N ASP A 40 7.50 15.69 -1.47
CA ASP A 40 7.11 14.30 -1.19
C ASP A 40 7.00 13.42 -2.46
N ARG A 41 6.83 14.02 -3.64
CA ARG A 41 6.84 13.29 -4.92
C ARG A 41 8.20 12.65 -5.26
N ALA A 42 9.28 13.14 -4.66
CA ALA A 42 10.62 12.56 -4.81
C ALA A 42 10.83 11.33 -3.92
N PHE A 43 9.90 11.02 -3.01
CA PHE A 43 9.99 9.84 -2.17
C PHE A 43 9.59 8.58 -2.96
N ASP A 44 10.52 7.63 -3.09
CA ASP A 44 10.27 6.32 -3.67
C ASP A 44 10.40 5.20 -2.62
N LEU A 45 9.34 5.05 -1.82
CA LEU A 45 9.09 4.00 -0.81
C LEU A 45 10.06 3.91 0.38
N ASP A 46 11.35 4.17 0.21
CA ASP A 46 12.37 4.12 1.27
C ASP A 46 13.47 5.18 1.17
N HIS A 47 13.46 6.00 0.11
CA HIS A 47 14.47 7.03 -0.15
C HIS A 47 13.85 8.21 -0.90
N TYR A 48 14.57 9.33 -0.92
CA TYR A 48 14.28 10.44 -1.83
C TYR A 48 15.30 10.48 -2.96
N ASP A 49 14.81 10.64 -4.19
CA ASP A 49 15.65 11.03 -5.33
C ASP A 49 15.81 12.54 -5.34
N VAL A 50 17.05 13.03 -5.22
CA VAL A 50 17.36 14.47 -5.20
C VAL A 50 18.30 14.85 -6.34
N PRO A 51 18.01 15.94 -7.07
CA PRO A 51 18.86 16.37 -8.19
C PRO A 51 20.20 16.94 -7.68
N ALA A 52 21.23 16.88 -8.54
CA ALA A 52 22.60 17.25 -8.21
C ALA A 52 22.76 18.67 -7.64
N ASP A 53 21.95 19.62 -8.07
CA ASP A 53 21.96 21.01 -7.60
C ASP A 53 21.51 21.17 -6.14
N ARG A 54 20.82 20.18 -5.58
CA ARG A 54 20.41 20.13 -4.17
C ARG A 54 21.42 19.48 -3.25
N HIS A 55 22.45 18.82 -3.80
CA HIS A 55 23.36 17.97 -3.03
C HIS A 55 24.06 18.76 -1.91
N ASP A 56 24.71 19.87 -2.27
CA ASP A 56 25.52 20.65 -1.32
C ASP A 56 24.66 21.33 -0.25
N ASP A 57 23.45 21.78 -0.60
CA ASP A 57 22.48 22.34 0.34
C ASP A 57 22.05 21.29 1.38
N LEU A 58 21.81 20.05 0.96
CA LEU A 58 21.41 18.97 1.87
C LEU A 58 22.57 18.56 2.78
N VAL A 59 23.80 18.56 2.29
CA VAL A 59 25.00 18.35 3.13
C VAL A 59 25.16 19.47 4.14
N ALA A 60 25.01 20.73 3.72
CA ALA A 60 25.06 21.90 4.61
C ALA A 60 23.95 21.85 5.69
N ALA A 61 22.79 21.26 5.37
CA ALA A 61 21.69 21.04 6.30
C ALA A 61 21.90 19.85 7.27
N GLY A 62 22.98 19.07 7.12
CA GLY A 62 23.34 17.99 8.02
C GLY A 62 23.18 16.56 7.47
N ALA A 63 22.86 16.39 6.18
CA ALA A 63 22.98 15.09 5.54
C ALA A 63 24.46 14.68 5.47
N VAL A 64 24.77 13.43 5.78
CA VAL A 64 26.13 12.90 5.80
C VAL A 64 26.47 12.29 4.45
N PRO A 65 27.39 12.89 3.67
CA PRO A 65 27.76 12.35 2.37
C PRO A 65 28.55 11.05 2.52
N VAL A 66 28.19 10.04 1.74
CA VAL A 66 28.86 8.73 1.69
C VAL A 66 28.99 8.24 0.26
N SER A 67 29.93 7.32 -0.01
CA SER A 67 29.98 6.67 -1.33
C SER A 67 28.73 5.81 -1.57
N GLY A 68 28.32 5.62 -2.83
CA GLY A 68 27.22 4.71 -3.17
C GLY A 68 27.45 3.26 -2.70
N GLY A 69 28.71 2.81 -2.62
CA GLY A 69 29.06 1.50 -2.06
C GLY A 69 28.85 1.42 -0.55
N GLU A 70 29.15 2.48 0.19
CA GLU A 70 28.86 2.58 1.63
C GLU A 70 27.35 2.67 1.88
N LEU A 71 26.63 3.48 1.10
CA LEU A 71 25.17 3.58 1.15
C LEU A 71 24.52 2.20 0.95
N SER A 72 24.96 1.47 -0.08
CA SER A 72 24.45 0.13 -0.39
C SER A 72 24.67 -0.87 0.74
N ARG A 73 25.84 -0.85 1.40
CA ARG A 73 26.13 -1.72 2.55
C ARG A 73 25.21 -1.42 3.75
N ARG A 74 24.97 -0.14 4.04
CA ARG A 74 24.06 0.27 5.13
C ARG A 74 22.63 -0.17 4.86
N LEU A 75 22.14 0.07 3.64
CA LEU A 75 20.80 -0.31 3.24
C LEU A 75 20.59 -1.83 3.21
N ALA A 76 21.63 -2.62 2.90
CA ALA A 76 21.54 -4.07 2.96
C ALA A 76 21.27 -4.61 4.38
N GLY A 77 21.72 -3.88 5.42
CA GLY A 77 21.42 -4.20 6.82
C GLY A 77 20.16 -3.52 7.36
N SER A 78 19.54 -2.61 6.62
CA SER A 78 18.37 -1.87 7.06
C SER A 78 17.08 -2.62 6.74
N VAL A 79 16.17 -2.66 7.72
CA VAL A 79 14.80 -3.17 7.52
C VAL A 79 13.97 -2.25 6.61
N LEU A 80 14.41 -1.02 6.37
CA LEU A 80 13.65 -0.02 5.60
C LEU A 80 13.76 -0.25 4.09
N ARG A 81 14.81 -0.92 3.61
CA ARG A 81 15.04 -1.10 2.18
C ARG A 81 13.93 -1.95 1.56
N VAL A 82 13.30 -1.43 0.51
CA VAL A 82 12.39 -2.13 -0.39
C VAL A 82 13.18 -2.70 -1.58
N PRO A 83 13.25 -4.04 -1.71
CA PRO A 83 13.95 -4.71 -2.79
C PRO A 83 13.42 -4.33 -4.18
N GLY A 84 14.29 -4.33 -5.19
CA GLY A 84 13.90 -3.97 -6.56
C GLY A 84 12.79 -4.84 -7.15
N TRP A 85 12.68 -6.11 -6.77
CA TRP A 85 11.58 -6.97 -7.24
C TRP A 85 10.21 -6.53 -6.69
N GLU A 86 10.16 -6.00 -5.47
CA GLU A 86 8.95 -5.42 -4.89
C GLU A 86 8.57 -4.12 -5.60
N ARG A 87 9.57 -3.28 -5.91
CA ARG A 87 9.36 -2.04 -6.68
C ARG A 87 8.78 -2.33 -8.06
N ARG A 88 9.31 -3.35 -8.75
CA ARG A 88 8.86 -3.73 -10.10
C ARG A 88 7.39 -4.16 -10.13
N ARG A 89 6.94 -5.00 -9.18
CA ARG A 89 5.53 -5.43 -9.11
C ARG A 89 4.57 -4.30 -8.72
N ALA A 90 5.06 -3.31 -7.96
CA ALA A 90 4.30 -2.10 -7.59
C ALA A 90 4.50 -0.92 -8.58
N SER A 91 5.14 -1.17 -9.72
CA SER A 91 5.30 -0.16 -10.77
C SER A 91 3.95 0.17 -11.40
N ARG A 92 3.82 1.40 -11.92
CA ARG A 92 2.61 1.85 -12.62
C ARG A 92 2.22 0.87 -13.72
N ASP A 93 3.17 0.45 -14.54
CA ASP A 93 2.92 -0.43 -15.67
C ASP A 93 2.48 -1.82 -15.23
N ALA A 94 3.14 -2.41 -14.21
CA ALA A 94 2.75 -3.72 -13.68
C ALA A 94 1.32 -3.70 -13.11
N LEU A 95 0.97 -2.66 -12.35
CA LEU A 95 -0.37 -2.49 -11.80
C LEU A 95 -1.41 -2.29 -12.91
N LEU A 96 -1.14 -1.46 -13.92
CA LEU A 96 -2.06 -1.26 -15.04
C LEU A 96 -2.32 -2.54 -15.85
N VAL A 97 -1.29 -3.40 -16.01
CA VAL A 97 -1.47 -4.72 -16.63
C VAL A 97 -2.44 -5.58 -15.82
N ARG A 98 -2.30 -5.61 -14.48
CA ARG A 98 -3.22 -6.34 -13.60
C ARG A 98 -4.64 -5.78 -13.66
N TRP A 99 -4.79 -4.46 -13.68
CA TRP A 99 -6.09 -3.81 -13.82
C TRP A 99 -6.78 -4.23 -15.12
N VAL A 100 -6.10 -4.09 -16.26
CA VAL A 100 -6.67 -4.43 -17.58
C VAL A 100 -7.06 -5.91 -17.65
N ALA A 101 -6.32 -6.81 -16.98
CA ALA A 101 -6.62 -8.24 -16.95
C ALA A 101 -7.93 -8.59 -16.20
N LEU A 102 -8.50 -7.68 -15.41
CA LEU A 102 -9.81 -7.85 -14.78
C LEU A 102 -10.98 -7.68 -15.77
N TRP A 103 -10.71 -7.25 -17.00
CA TRP A 103 -11.72 -6.88 -17.98
C TRP A 103 -11.54 -7.63 -19.29
N GLU A 104 -12.64 -7.85 -19.99
CA GLU A 104 -12.68 -8.22 -21.41
C GLU A 104 -13.16 -7.01 -22.22
N PRO A 105 -12.35 -5.93 -22.34
CA PRO A 105 -12.85 -4.72 -22.95
C PRO A 105 -13.12 -4.93 -24.44
N GLY A 106 -14.35 -4.63 -24.87
CA GLY A 106 -14.62 -4.36 -26.28
C GLY A 106 -13.77 -3.19 -26.78
N GLU A 107 -13.61 -3.05 -28.10
CA GLU A 107 -12.69 -2.08 -28.70
C GLU A 107 -12.94 -0.63 -28.22
N GLY A 108 -14.21 -0.25 -27.98
CA GLY A 108 -14.59 1.05 -27.43
C GLY A 108 -14.38 1.22 -25.91
N ALA A 109 -14.35 0.13 -25.13
CA ALA A 109 -14.22 0.18 -23.67
C ALA A 109 -12.77 0.19 -23.19
N ARG A 110 -11.83 -0.27 -24.03
CA ARG A 110 -10.42 -0.44 -23.65
C ARG A 110 -9.78 0.86 -23.17
N ALA A 111 -10.07 1.97 -23.86
CA ALA A 111 -9.54 3.28 -23.49
C ALA A 111 -10.10 3.76 -22.13
N ALA A 112 -11.40 3.56 -21.89
CA ALA A 112 -12.07 3.94 -20.65
C ALA A 112 -11.59 3.08 -19.46
N VAL A 113 -11.52 1.75 -19.62
CA VAL A 113 -10.96 0.84 -18.62
C VAL A 113 -9.52 1.25 -18.26
N ALA A 114 -8.67 1.52 -19.27
CA ALA A 114 -7.30 1.95 -19.01
C ALA A 114 -7.23 3.33 -18.35
N ALA A 115 -8.17 4.23 -18.62
CA ALA A 115 -8.26 5.53 -17.95
C ALA A 115 -8.61 5.39 -16.47
N THR A 116 -9.62 4.58 -16.12
CA THR A 116 -9.97 4.26 -14.73
C THR A 116 -8.79 3.66 -13.97
N GLY A 117 -8.08 2.71 -14.58
CA GLY A 117 -6.88 2.13 -13.95
C GLY A 117 -5.77 3.17 -13.71
N ARG A 118 -5.58 4.12 -14.63
CA ARG A 118 -4.60 5.20 -14.45
C ARG A 118 -4.99 6.15 -13.32
N ASP A 119 -6.27 6.51 -13.22
CA ASP A 119 -6.78 7.34 -12.12
C ASP A 119 -6.51 6.65 -10.78
N LEU A 120 -6.93 5.39 -10.62
CA LEU A 120 -6.68 4.61 -9.42
C LEU A 120 -5.19 4.57 -9.07
N VAL A 121 -4.30 4.21 -10.01
CA VAL A 121 -2.85 4.20 -9.74
C VAL A 121 -2.33 5.58 -9.31
N ASP A 122 -2.86 6.67 -9.87
CA ASP A 122 -2.42 8.02 -9.50
C ASP A 122 -2.91 8.41 -8.07
N ARG A 123 -4.06 7.92 -7.62
CA ARG A 123 -4.52 8.04 -6.22
C ARG A 123 -3.62 7.27 -5.25
N TRP A 124 -3.28 6.02 -5.58
CA TRP A 124 -2.30 5.21 -4.83
C TRP A 124 -0.86 5.79 -4.83
N ARG A 125 -0.62 6.89 -5.57
CA ARG A 125 0.65 7.63 -5.67
C ARG A 125 0.63 8.98 -4.97
N GLU A 126 -0.46 9.34 -4.29
CA GLU A 126 -0.54 10.64 -3.64
C GLU A 126 0.60 10.82 -2.61
N PRO A 127 1.20 12.02 -2.52
CA PRO A 127 2.50 12.18 -1.86
C PRO A 127 2.48 12.01 -0.33
N HIS A 128 1.30 12.11 0.28
CA HIS A 128 1.13 11.89 1.72
C HIS A 128 1.21 10.42 2.12
N ARG A 129 1.03 9.49 1.17
CA ARG A 129 1.03 8.04 1.39
C ARG A 129 2.44 7.50 1.52
N VAL A 130 2.64 6.60 2.48
CA VAL A 130 3.91 5.87 2.68
C VAL A 130 3.65 4.38 2.73
N TYR A 131 2.75 3.94 3.62
CA TYR A 131 2.34 2.55 3.69
C TYR A 131 1.23 2.26 2.68
N HIS A 132 0.12 3.02 2.71
CA HIS A 132 -1.05 2.85 1.85
C HIS A 132 -0.78 3.39 0.44
N SER A 133 0.24 2.82 -0.19
CA SER A 133 0.80 3.17 -1.49
C SER A 133 0.54 2.04 -2.50
N ARG A 134 0.97 2.25 -3.74
CA ARG A 134 1.05 1.20 -4.77
C ARG A 134 1.64 -0.14 -4.30
N LEU A 135 2.56 -0.12 -3.33
CA LEU A 135 3.17 -1.33 -2.81
C LEU A 135 2.15 -2.16 -1.99
N HIS A 136 1.33 -1.49 -1.17
CA HIS A 136 0.24 -2.12 -0.43
C HIS A 136 -0.79 -2.73 -1.39
N LEU A 137 -1.25 -1.97 -2.39
CA LEU A 137 -2.13 -2.51 -3.42
C LEU A 137 -1.55 -3.77 -4.09
N ALA A 138 -0.27 -3.74 -4.46
CA ALA A 138 0.38 -4.92 -5.04
C ALA A 138 0.45 -6.09 -4.05
N ASP A 139 0.71 -5.86 -2.77
CA ASP A 139 0.69 -6.88 -1.72
C ASP A 139 -0.68 -7.52 -1.56
N SER A 140 -1.75 -6.73 -1.45
CA SER A 140 -3.10 -7.24 -1.24
C SER A 140 -3.58 -8.03 -2.46
N LEU A 141 -3.27 -7.58 -3.68
CA LEU A 141 -3.60 -8.35 -4.90
C LEU A 141 -2.78 -9.66 -4.98
N ASP A 142 -1.49 -9.67 -4.60
CA ASP A 142 -0.68 -10.89 -4.54
C ASP A 142 -1.19 -11.87 -3.47
N ALA A 143 -1.71 -11.35 -2.36
CA ALA A 143 -2.34 -12.14 -1.31
C ALA A 143 -3.65 -12.77 -1.81
N LEU A 144 -4.51 -11.99 -2.49
CA LEU A 144 -5.73 -12.49 -3.10
C LEU A 144 -5.46 -13.62 -4.10
N GLU A 145 -4.49 -13.45 -5.00
CA GLU A 145 -4.11 -14.49 -5.96
C GLU A 145 -3.71 -15.81 -5.28
N ARG A 146 -3.01 -15.74 -4.15
CA ARG A 146 -2.63 -16.92 -3.36
C ARG A 146 -3.85 -17.58 -2.70
N LEU A 147 -4.78 -16.80 -2.16
CA LEU A 147 -6.00 -17.33 -1.54
C LEU A 147 -6.86 -18.04 -2.58
N VAL A 148 -7.03 -17.44 -3.76
CA VAL A 148 -7.78 -18.04 -4.87
C VAL A 148 -7.10 -19.32 -5.36
N ALA A 149 -5.76 -19.32 -5.48
CA ALA A 149 -5.00 -20.52 -5.86
C ALA A 149 -5.13 -21.67 -4.84
N ASP A 150 -5.31 -21.36 -3.56
CA ASP A 150 -5.56 -22.34 -2.51
C ASP A 150 -7.03 -22.80 -2.43
N GLY A 151 -7.89 -22.30 -3.32
CA GLY A 151 -9.30 -22.66 -3.37
C GLY A 151 -10.17 -21.96 -2.32
N ALA A 152 -9.74 -20.81 -1.79
CA ALA A 152 -10.62 -19.99 -0.97
C ALA A 152 -11.88 -19.59 -1.77
N PRO A 153 -13.09 -19.75 -1.20
CA PRO A 153 -14.33 -19.47 -1.91
C PRO A 153 -14.57 -17.96 -2.02
N GLY A 154 -15.50 -17.58 -2.91
CA GLY A 154 -15.89 -16.18 -3.11
C GLY A 154 -15.60 -15.71 -4.53
N SER A 155 -16.02 -14.49 -4.85
CA SER A 155 -15.77 -13.92 -6.17
C SER A 155 -14.40 -13.23 -6.21
N ALA A 156 -13.42 -13.89 -6.84
CA ALA A 156 -12.08 -13.33 -7.03
C ALA A 156 -12.11 -11.99 -7.79
N TRP A 157 -13.02 -11.85 -8.76
CA TRP A 157 -13.16 -10.62 -9.53
C TRP A 157 -13.64 -9.45 -8.67
N HIS A 158 -14.73 -9.63 -7.91
CA HIS A 158 -15.24 -8.58 -7.02
C HIS A 158 -14.22 -8.22 -5.94
N ALA A 159 -13.55 -9.22 -5.36
CA ALA A 159 -12.50 -8.98 -4.37
C ALA A 159 -11.32 -8.20 -4.97
N ALA A 160 -10.86 -8.56 -6.18
CA ALA A 160 -9.77 -7.85 -6.84
C ALA A 160 -10.15 -6.39 -7.12
N VAL A 161 -11.34 -6.14 -7.68
CA VAL A 161 -11.80 -4.77 -7.93
C VAL A 161 -11.96 -4.01 -6.61
N ALA A 162 -12.54 -4.59 -5.57
CA ALA A 162 -12.65 -3.94 -4.26
C ALA A 162 -11.27 -3.55 -3.68
N LEU A 163 -10.24 -4.40 -3.81
CA LEU A 163 -8.88 -4.07 -3.38
C LEU A 163 -8.27 -2.89 -4.15
N TRP A 164 -8.65 -2.67 -5.41
CA TRP A 164 -8.24 -1.46 -6.14
C TRP A 164 -8.84 -0.17 -5.57
N PHE A 165 -10.02 -0.25 -4.97
CA PHE A 165 -10.77 0.88 -4.45
C PHE A 165 -10.60 1.11 -2.94
N HIS A 166 -10.29 0.10 -2.13
CA HIS A 166 -10.46 0.18 -0.67
C HIS A 166 -9.80 1.40 0.01
N ASP A 167 -8.55 1.73 -0.36
CA ASP A 167 -7.87 2.96 0.09
C ASP A 167 -7.63 3.96 -1.06
N ALA A 168 -8.44 3.91 -2.13
CA ALA A 168 -8.33 4.86 -3.24
C ALA A 168 -8.55 6.31 -2.77
N VAL A 169 -9.27 6.51 -1.67
CA VAL A 169 -9.25 7.72 -0.85
C VAL A 169 -8.60 7.38 0.49
N HIS A 170 -7.70 8.24 0.97
CA HIS A 170 -6.96 8.03 2.24
C HIS A 170 -6.52 9.38 2.79
N ASP A 171 -7.46 10.14 3.33
CA ASP A 171 -7.20 11.45 3.92
C ASP A 171 -6.83 11.35 5.42
N GLY A 172 -6.88 10.14 5.99
CA GLY A 172 -6.61 9.86 7.41
C GLY A 172 -7.86 9.99 8.28
N GLU A 173 -9.05 9.90 7.68
CA GLU A 173 -10.35 10.04 8.33
C GLU A 173 -11.06 8.68 8.38
N ALA A 174 -10.70 7.85 9.37
CA ALA A 174 -11.23 6.49 9.52
C ALA A 174 -12.76 6.42 9.42
N GLY A 175 -13.27 5.46 8.64
CA GLY A 175 -14.67 5.30 8.28
C GLY A 175 -15.10 6.16 7.09
N ARG A 176 -14.71 7.46 7.07
CA ARG A 176 -15.07 8.37 5.97
C ARG A 176 -14.25 8.12 4.72
N ASP A 177 -13.00 7.70 4.87
CA ASP A 177 -12.15 7.33 3.74
C ASP A 177 -12.74 6.13 2.99
N GLU A 178 -13.18 5.11 3.72
CA GLU A 178 -13.81 3.90 3.17
C GLU A 178 -15.16 4.21 2.49
N GLU A 179 -15.98 5.09 3.09
CA GLU A 179 -17.21 5.59 2.46
C GLU A 179 -16.93 6.33 1.14
N ARG A 180 -15.90 7.19 1.10
CA ARG A 180 -15.50 7.92 -0.11
C ARG A 180 -14.92 6.96 -1.16
N SER A 181 -14.08 6.02 -0.75
CA SER A 181 -13.55 4.94 -1.60
C SER A 181 -14.66 4.07 -2.20
N ALA A 182 -15.70 3.74 -1.43
CA ALA A 182 -16.86 3.02 -1.91
C ALA A 182 -17.68 3.86 -2.92
N ALA A 183 -17.85 5.16 -2.66
CA ALA A 183 -18.56 6.06 -3.57
C ALA A 183 -17.85 6.19 -4.94
N LEU A 184 -16.51 6.15 -4.97
CA LEU A 184 -15.74 6.15 -6.21
C LEU A 184 -16.06 4.96 -7.14
N VAL A 185 -16.54 3.85 -6.60
CA VAL A 185 -16.89 2.66 -7.39
C VAL A 185 -17.95 3.01 -8.43
N ASP A 186 -19.03 3.69 -8.04
CA ASP A 186 -20.06 4.10 -8.97
C ASP A 186 -19.59 5.21 -9.91
N GLU A 187 -18.79 6.16 -9.41
CA GLU A 187 -18.23 7.26 -10.22
C GLU A 187 -17.36 6.71 -11.37
N LEU A 188 -16.48 5.76 -11.06
CA LEU A 188 -15.46 5.28 -11.99
C LEU A 188 -15.88 4.04 -12.80
N LEU A 189 -16.74 3.17 -12.26
CA LEU A 189 -17.24 1.99 -12.97
C LEU A 189 -18.60 2.21 -13.62
N GLY A 190 -19.39 3.19 -13.18
CA GLY A 190 -20.68 3.55 -13.78
C GLY A 190 -20.59 3.74 -15.29
N PRO A 191 -19.68 4.60 -15.81
CA PRO A 191 -19.48 4.80 -17.25
C PRO A 191 -19.03 3.55 -18.01
N LEU A 192 -18.46 2.56 -17.31
CA LEU A 192 -17.99 1.31 -17.92
C LEU A 192 -19.10 0.28 -18.10
N THR A 193 -20.22 0.39 -17.38
CA THR A 193 -21.32 -0.61 -17.34
C THR A 193 -21.86 -0.97 -18.73
N GLU A 194 -21.96 -0.01 -19.64
CA GLU A 194 -22.52 -0.22 -20.98
C GLU A 194 -21.52 -0.81 -21.98
N HIS A 195 -20.22 -0.74 -21.68
CA HIS A 195 -19.16 -0.93 -22.67
C HIS A 195 -18.15 -2.01 -22.27
N ALA A 196 -17.86 -2.14 -20.98
CA ALA A 196 -16.87 -3.06 -20.45
C ALA A 196 -17.53 -4.35 -20.01
N ARG A 197 -16.84 -5.46 -20.30
CA ARG A 197 -17.16 -6.78 -19.78
C ARG A 197 -16.15 -7.12 -18.69
N ARG A 198 -16.60 -7.77 -17.62
CA ARG A 198 -15.71 -8.35 -16.61
C ARG A 198 -15.10 -9.64 -17.15
N ALA A 199 -13.87 -9.95 -16.75
CA ALA A 199 -13.29 -11.25 -17.05
C ALA A 199 -14.04 -12.38 -16.33
N GLY A 200 -14.21 -13.52 -17.00
CA GLY A 200 -14.77 -14.74 -16.40
C GLY A 200 -16.30 -14.94 -16.59
N PRO A 201 -16.91 -15.91 -15.87
CA PRO A 201 -18.25 -16.41 -16.19
C PRO A 201 -19.34 -15.37 -15.99
N GLY A 202 -20.13 -15.06 -17.03
CA GLY A 202 -21.22 -14.06 -16.96
C GLY A 202 -20.76 -12.62 -17.20
N GLY A 203 -19.72 -12.43 -18.02
CA GLY A 203 -18.90 -11.23 -18.21
C GLY A 203 -19.55 -9.86 -18.46
N THR A 204 -20.85 -9.65 -18.28
CA THR A 204 -21.42 -8.30 -18.31
C THR A 204 -21.22 -7.62 -16.96
N LEU A 205 -20.70 -6.39 -16.96
CA LEU A 205 -20.68 -5.55 -15.75
C LEU A 205 -22.10 -5.04 -15.48
N THR A 206 -22.61 -5.25 -14.28
CA THR A 206 -23.97 -4.86 -13.87
C THR A 206 -23.96 -3.84 -12.73
N ALA A 207 -25.12 -3.24 -12.44
CA ALA A 207 -25.28 -2.41 -11.25
C ALA A 207 -25.08 -3.22 -9.95
N ASP A 208 -25.49 -4.49 -9.95
CA ASP A 208 -25.30 -5.39 -8.80
C ASP A 208 -23.81 -5.67 -8.56
N ASP A 209 -23.02 -5.83 -9.62
CA ASP A 209 -21.57 -6.01 -9.47
C ASP A 209 -20.92 -4.76 -8.84
N ARG A 210 -21.32 -3.55 -9.26
CA ARG A 210 -20.81 -2.30 -8.66
C ARG A 210 -21.24 -2.16 -7.20
N ALA A 211 -22.49 -2.49 -6.88
CA ALA A 211 -22.99 -2.47 -5.51
C ALA A 211 -22.23 -3.47 -4.62
N GLU A 212 -21.92 -4.66 -5.13
CA GLU A 212 -21.12 -5.65 -4.40
C GLU A 212 -19.67 -5.17 -4.20
N VAL A 213 -19.03 -4.59 -5.22
CA VAL A 213 -17.69 -3.99 -5.07
C VAL A 213 -17.69 -2.88 -4.01
N ALA A 214 -18.66 -1.96 -4.04
CA ALA A 214 -18.78 -0.89 -3.06
C ALA A 214 -19.01 -1.44 -1.64
N ARG A 215 -19.86 -2.47 -1.48
CA ARG A 215 -20.05 -3.16 -0.20
C ARG A 215 -18.76 -3.80 0.30
N LEU A 216 -17.99 -4.44 -0.57
CA LEU A 216 -16.72 -5.08 -0.23
C LEU A 216 -15.64 -4.06 0.15
N VAL A 217 -15.65 -2.87 -0.44
CA VAL A 217 -14.81 -1.75 0.02
C VAL A 217 -15.19 -1.38 1.46
N LEU A 218 -16.47 -1.21 1.77
CA LEU A 218 -16.90 -0.86 3.14
C LEU A 218 -16.53 -1.90 4.20
N VAL A 219 -16.39 -3.17 3.82
CA VAL A 219 -15.94 -4.25 4.73
C VAL A 219 -14.53 -3.97 5.30
N THR A 220 -13.67 -3.24 4.58
CA THR A 220 -12.30 -2.96 5.05
C THR A 220 -12.25 -2.02 6.24
N SER A 221 -13.32 -1.28 6.55
CA SER A 221 -13.29 -0.37 7.70
C SER A 221 -13.17 -1.08 9.04
N ALA A 222 -13.82 -2.24 9.19
CA ALA A 222 -13.75 -3.07 10.40
C ALA A 222 -12.93 -4.35 10.20
N HIS A 223 -12.68 -4.75 8.95
CA HIS A 223 -12.18 -6.08 8.57
C HIS A 223 -12.94 -7.23 9.23
N ASP A 224 -14.24 -7.03 9.47
CA ASP A 224 -15.12 -7.97 10.18
C ASP A 224 -16.31 -8.36 9.29
N PRO A 225 -16.09 -9.08 8.16
CA PRO A 225 -17.17 -9.47 7.27
C PRO A 225 -18.14 -10.42 7.96
N ALA A 226 -19.42 -10.39 7.56
CA ALA A 226 -20.46 -11.25 8.10
C ALA A 226 -20.13 -12.74 7.88
N THR A 227 -20.76 -13.64 8.65
CA THR A 227 -20.63 -15.09 8.45
C THR A 227 -21.99 -15.68 8.04
N PRO A 228 -22.15 -16.23 6.82
CA PRO A 228 -21.14 -16.37 5.76
C PRO A 228 -21.02 -15.13 4.85
N ASP A 229 -19.80 -14.72 4.53
CA ASP A 229 -19.46 -13.73 3.48
C ASP A 229 -18.10 -14.09 2.87
N ALA A 230 -18.10 -14.95 1.86
CA ALA A 230 -16.87 -15.48 1.28
C ALA A 230 -16.06 -14.41 0.52
N SER A 231 -16.73 -13.51 -0.21
CA SER A 231 -16.04 -12.42 -0.93
C SER A 231 -15.50 -11.37 0.04
N GLY A 232 -16.25 -11.03 1.10
CA GLY A 232 -15.76 -10.15 2.16
C GLY A 232 -14.56 -10.75 2.89
N ALA A 233 -14.59 -12.06 3.16
CA ALA A 233 -13.45 -12.79 3.71
C ALA A 233 -12.20 -12.68 2.81
N LEU A 234 -12.33 -12.85 1.49
CA LEU A 234 -11.20 -12.68 0.56
C LEU A 234 -10.57 -11.29 0.64
N VAL A 235 -11.40 -10.24 0.69
CA VAL A 235 -10.91 -8.85 0.75
C VAL A 235 -10.21 -8.58 2.08
N SER A 236 -10.86 -8.87 3.21
CA SER A 236 -10.26 -8.66 4.53
C SER A 236 -8.98 -9.50 4.73
N ASP A 237 -8.98 -10.77 4.31
CA ASP A 237 -7.82 -11.64 4.45
C ASP A 237 -6.63 -11.17 3.60
N ALA A 238 -6.91 -10.73 2.36
CA ALA A 238 -5.88 -10.25 1.45
C ALA A 238 -5.27 -8.93 1.93
N ASP A 239 -6.10 -8.02 2.43
CA ASP A 239 -5.66 -6.72 2.93
C ASP A 239 -4.86 -6.83 4.26
N LEU A 240 -5.29 -7.71 5.16
CA LEU A 240 -4.61 -7.98 6.42
C LEU A 240 -3.39 -8.92 6.28
N ALA A 241 -3.08 -9.42 5.08
CA ALA A 241 -2.02 -10.40 4.86
C ALA A 241 -0.63 -9.90 5.31
N ILE A 242 -0.39 -8.58 5.28
CA ILE A 242 0.84 -7.96 5.79
C ILE A 242 1.12 -8.33 7.24
N LEU A 243 0.07 -8.56 8.04
CA LEU A 243 0.20 -8.89 9.45
C LEU A 243 0.92 -10.23 9.62
N GLY A 244 0.70 -11.18 8.70
CA GLY A 244 1.37 -12.48 8.67
C GLY A 244 2.76 -12.49 8.03
N ALA A 245 3.32 -11.33 7.68
CA ALA A 245 4.61 -11.26 7.01
C ALA A 245 5.79 -11.68 7.91
N ALA A 246 6.92 -12.01 7.27
CA ALA A 246 8.17 -12.27 7.98
C ALA A 246 8.61 -11.04 8.81
N PRO A 247 9.31 -11.22 9.95
CA PRO A 247 9.59 -10.13 10.89
C PRO A 247 10.24 -8.88 10.27
N GLY A 248 11.19 -9.04 9.35
CA GLY A 248 11.83 -7.91 8.67
C GLY A 248 10.87 -7.12 7.78
N ARG A 249 9.94 -7.80 7.10
CA ARG A 249 8.90 -7.13 6.30
C ARG A 249 7.86 -6.44 7.18
N TYR A 250 7.47 -7.08 8.28
CA TYR A 250 6.56 -6.48 9.25
C TYR A 250 7.16 -5.24 9.91
N ALA A 251 8.46 -5.26 10.27
CA ALA A 251 9.16 -4.09 10.80
C ALA A 251 9.21 -2.93 9.78
N ARG A 252 9.34 -3.22 8.49
CA ARG A 252 9.23 -2.20 7.44
C ARG A 252 7.82 -1.61 7.37
N TYR A 253 6.80 -2.46 7.43
CA TYR A 253 5.40 -2.05 7.50
C TYR A 253 5.15 -1.06 8.65
N THR A 254 5.57 -1.38 9.87
CA THR A 254 5.35 -0.50 11.03
C THR A 254 6.10 0.83 10.88
N ALA A 255 7.32 0.82 10.31
CA ALA A 255 8.07 2.04 10.01
C ALA A 255 7.39 2.90 8.94
N GLN A 256 6.79 2.29 7.91
CA GLN A 256 6.03 2.99 6.87
C GLN A 256 4.76 3.63 7.44
N VAL A 257 4.01 2.90 8.28
CA VAL A 257 2.83 3.43 8.97
C VAL A 257 3.22 4.61 9.88
N ARG A 258 4.28 4.48 10.69
CA ARG A 258 4.73 5.60 11.54
C ARG A 258 5.10 6.83 10.70
N ALA A 259 5.76 6.64 9.57
CA ALA A 259 6.16 7.73 8.68
C ALA A 259 4.99 8.41 7.97
N GLU A 260 3.95 7.66 7.59
CA GLU A 260 2.71 8.20 7.01
C GLU A 260 2.00 9.13 8.00
N TYR A 261 1.84 8.67 9.24
CA TYR A 261 1.26 9.44 10.34
C TYR A 261 2.29 10.33 11.05
N GLY A 262 3.40 10.70 10.39
CA GLY A 262 4.46 11.52 10.99
C GLY A 262 4.00 12.91 11.46
N HIS A 263 2.84 13.36 11.00
CA HIS A 263 2.21 14.61 11.44
C HIS A 263 1.45 14.46 12.78
N VAL A 264 1.16 13.23 13.20
CA VAL A 264 0.50 12.91 14.47
C VAL A 264 1.55 12.87 15.60
N PRO A 265 1.32 13.55 16.73
CA PRO A 265 2.18 13.48 17.92
C PRO A 265 2.42 12.04 18.39
N ASP A 266 3.60 11.75 18.93
CA ASP A 266 4.03 10.38 19.25
C ASP A 266 3.16 9.66 20.30
N ASP A 267 2.65 10.39 21.28
CA ASP A 267 1.72 9.88 22.29
C ASP A 267 0.36 9.54 21.67
N ALA A 268 -0.20 10.45 20.87
CA ALA A 268 -1.45 10.21 20.14
C ALA A 268 -1.32 9.05 19.13
N PHE A 269 -0.20 8.98 18.39
CA PHE A 269 0.06 7.89 17.46
C PHE A 269 0.17 6.56 18.18
N ARG A 270 0.92 6.47 19.29
CA ARG A 270 1.05 5.23 20.08
C ARG A 270 -0.30 4.77 20.60
N ALA A 271 -1.11 5.67 21.16
CA ALA A 271 -2.44 5.35 21.65
C ALA A 271 -3.36 4.85 20.53
N GLY A 272 -3.43 5.58 19.41
CA GLY A 272 -4.26 5.20 18.26
C GLY A 272 -3.81 3.87 17.63
N ARG A 273 -2.50 3.69 17.43
CA ARG A 273 -1.95 2.45 16.89
C ARG A 273 -2.20 1.26 17.82
N ALA A 274 -2.03 1.43 19.13
CA ALA A 274 -2.35 0.39 20.10
C ALA A 274 -3.83 -0.02 20.04
N ALA A 275 -4.75 0.95 19.90
CA ALA A 275 -6.17 0.67 19.75
C ALA A 275 -6.48 -0.15 18.48
N VAL A 276 -5.85 0.17 17.34
CA VAL A 276 -6.00 -0.61 16.10
C VAL A 276 -5.50 -2.05 16.30
N LEU A 277 -4.33 -2.24 16.92
CA LEU A 277 -3.80 -3.58 17.17
C LEU A 277 -4.69 -4.38 18.14
N ASP A 278 -5.20 -3.73 19.18
CA ASP A 278 -6.09 -4.35 20.17
C ASP A 278 -7.45 -4.73 19.55
N GLN A 279 -8.00 -3.90 18.66
CA GLN A 279 -9.20 -4.22 17.87
C GLN A 279 -8.97 -5.47 17.01
N LEU A 280 -7.90 -5.48 16.19
CA LEU A 280 -7.59 -6.59 15.30
C LEU A 280 -7.32 -7.89 16.08
N ALA A 281 -6.58 -7.82 17.19
CA ALA A 281 -6.32 -8.96 18.05
C ALA A 281 -7.55 -9.45 18.80
N GLY A 282 -8.55 -8.59 18.99
CA GLY A 282 -9.84 -8.89 19.61
C GLY A 282 -10.86 -9.54 18.67
N LEU A 283 -10.61 -9.57 17.36
CA LEU A 283 -11.48 -10.27 16.41
C LEU A 283 -11.54 -11.77 16.74
N PRO A 284 -12.72 -12.42 16.67
CA PRO A 284 -12.83 -13.87 16.90
C PRO A 284 -11.90 -14.68 15.98
N HIS A 285 -11.79 -14.21 14.74
CA HIS A 285 -10.85 -14.70 13.73
C HIS A 285 -10.29 -13.51 12.95
N LEU A 286 -8.98 -13.26 13.09
CA LEU A 286 -8.25 -12.23 12.33
C LEU A 286 -8.25 -12.54 10.82
N PHE A 287 -8.12 -13.83 10.47
CA PHE A 287 -8.25 -14.32 9.11
C PHE A 287 -9.46 -15.24 9.01
N ARG A 288 -10.35 -14.96 8.07
CA ARG A 288 -11.69 -15.57 7.94
C ARG A 288 -11.67 -16.88 7.18
N SER A 289 -10.90 -16.95 6.10
CA SER A 289 -10.77 -18.18 5.32
C SER A 289 -9.76 -19.14 5.96
N PRO A 290 -10.00 -20.46 5.89
CA PRO A 290 -9.02 -21.45 6.33
C PRO A 290 -7.66 -21.32 5.63
N ALA A 291 -7.66 -20.91 4.34
CA ALA A 291 -6.46 -20.68 3.55
C ALA A 291 -5.62 -19.54 4.13
N ALA A 292 -6.24 -18.39 4.44
CA ALA A 292 -5.56 -17.26 5.05
C ALA A 292 -5.09 -17.58 6.48
N ALA A 293 -5.94 -18.22 7.28
CA ALA A 293 -5.61 -18.59 8.65
C ALA A 293 -4.39 -19.52 8.71
N GLY A 294 -4.34 -20.55 7.86
CA GLY A 294 -3.21 -21.46 7.77
C GLY A 294 -1.91 -20.80 7.30
N ARG A 295 -1.99 -19.73 6.51
CA ARG A 295 -0.82 -18.98 6.01
C ARG A 295 -0.27 -17.96 7.00
N TRP A 296 -1.16 -17.22 7.66
CA TRP A 296 -0.78 -15.94 8.27
C TRP A 296 -1.13 -15.78 9.74
N ALA A 297 -2.11 -16.52 10.28
CA ALA A 297 -2.64 -16.26 11.61
C ALA A 297 -1.58 -16.37 12.73
N GLU A 298 -0.74 -17.40 12.69
CA GLU A 298 0.28 -17.60 13.72
C GLU A 298 1.37 -16.51 13.69
N ALA A 299 1.83 -16.14 12.49
CA ALA A 299 2.80 -15.07 12.30
C ALA A 299 2.21 -13.71 12.68
N ALA A 300 0.97 -13.42 12.28
CA ALA A 300 0.24 -12.22 12.65
C ALA A 300 0.08 -12.09 14.16
N GLY A 301 -0.33 -13.16 14.84
CA GLY A 301 -0.45 -13.15 16.30
C GLY A 301 0.88 -12.88 17.02
N ARG A 302 2.03 -13.29 16.46
CA ARG A 302 3.34 -12.90 17.00
C ARG A 302 3.67 -11.44 16.72
N ASN A 303 3.47 -11.00 15.49
CA ASN A 303 3.82 -9.66 15.03
C ASN A 303 2.99 -8.59 15.76
N LEU A 304 1.66 -8.77 15.86
CA LEU A 304 0.77 -7.87 16.60
C LEU A 304 1.17 -7.74 18.06
N ARG A 305 1.45 -8.86 18.75
CA ARG A 305 1.92 -8.84 20.15
C ARG A 305 3.28 -8.15 20.31
N ALA A 306 4.21 -8.40 19.39
CA ALA A 306 5.53 -7.79 19.42
C ALA A 306 5.45 -6.27 19.22
N GLU A 307 4.66 -5.80 18.26
CA GLU A 307 4.43 -4.36 18.05
C GLU A 307 3.68 -3.75 19.23
N ARG A 308 2.63 -4.41 19.74
CA ARG A 308 1.86 -3.89 20.86
C ARG A 308 2.73 -3.65 22.11
N ALA A 309 3.75 -4.48 22.32
CA ALA A 309 4.71 -4.33 23.40
C ALA A 309 5.65 -3.13 23.23
N THR A 310 5.93 -2.66 22.01
CA THR A 310 6.75 -1.46 21.77
C THR A 310 5.99 -0.15 21.93
N LEU A 311 4.65 -0.22 21.95
CA LEU A 311 3.76 0.94 22.11
C LEU A 311 3.31 1.19 23.56
N ALA A 312 3.68 0.29 24.49
CA ALA A 312 3.38 0.47 25.90
C ALA A 312 4.09 1.72 26.47
N PRO A 313 3.45 2.47 27.39
CA PRO A 313 4.04 3.67 28.00
C PRO A 313 5.36 3.40 28.72
#